data_AF-A0A963YIP2-F1
#
_entry.id   AF-A0A963YIP2-F1
#
_cell.length_a   1.000
_cell.length_b   1.000
_cell.length_c   1.000
_cell.angle_alpha   90.00
_cell.angle_beta   90.00
_cell.angle_gamma   90.00
#
_symmetry.space_group_name_H-M   'P 1'
#
loop_
_entity.id
_entity.type
_entity.pdbx_description
1 polymer ?
#
loop_
_entity_poly.entity_id
_entity_poly.type
_entity_poly.pdbx_seq_one_letter_code
_entity_poly.pdbx_strand_id
1 'polypeptide(L)' 'MLRTLCLALAAIGFNAMPVLAQDGPLRIVIEEGVIEPLPFAAPAFIAENPSAAEFADQITRVVAADLAGT' A
#
# COMPACT_ATOMS: atom_id res chain seq x y z
N MET A 1 -15.46 -50.62 36.49
CA MET A 1 -14.86 -50.98 35.18
C MET A 1 -15.44 -50.17 34.02
N LEU A 2 -16.77 -50.08 33.88
CA LEU A 2 -17.38 -49.25 32.80
C LEU A 2 -17.05 -47.74 32.94
N ARG A 3 -17.11 -47.20 34.16
CA ARG A 3 -16.82 -45.78 34.42
C ARG A 3 -15.38 -45.39 34.07
N THR A 4 -14.42 -46.25 34.42
CA THR A 4 -13.00 -46.10 34.09
C THR A 4 -12.74 -46.22 32.60
N LEU A 5 -13.50 -47.07 31.90
CA LEU A 5 -13.41 -47.22 30.45
C LEU A 5 -13.94 -45.97 29.72
N CYS A 6 -15.07 -45.40 30.16
CA CYS A 6 -15.61 -44.16 29.59
C CYS A 6 -14.66 -42.98 29.78
N LEU A 7 -14.01 -42.86 30.94
CA LEU A 7 -13.02 -41.83 31.22
C LEU A 7 -11.77 -41.96 30.31
N ALA A 8 -11.30 -43.19 30.09
CA ALA A 8 -10.18 -43.43 29.18
C ALA A 8 -10.55 -43.07 27.72
N LEU A 9 -11.76 -43.41 27.28
CA LEU A 9 -12.23 -43.12 25.93
C LEU A 9 -12.41 -41.61 25.69
N ALA A 10 -12.92 -40.88 26.69
CA ALA A 10 -13.04 -39.43 26.65
C ALA A 10 -11.66 -38.74 26.58
N ALA A 11 -10.67 -39.25 27.32
CA ALA A 11 -9.31 -38.70 27.28
C ALA A 11 -8.65 -38.88 25.91
N ILE A 12 -8.89 -40.01 25.23
CA ILE A 12 -8.40 -40.25 23.87
C ILE A 12 -9.10 -39.32 22.86
N GLY A 13 -10.42 -39.13 23.00
CA GLY A 13 -11.19 -38.22 22.13
C GLY A 13 -10.77 -36.75 22.23
N PHE A 14 -10.33 -36.30 23.41
CA PHE A 14 -9.83 -34.92 23.61
C PHE A 14 -8.47 -34.66 22.96
N ASN A 15 -7.62 -35.67 22.80
CA ASN A 15 -6.30 -35.53 22.17
C ASN A 15 -6.37 -35.54 20.62
N ALA A 16 -7.51 -35.91 20.04
CA ALA A 16 -7.70 -35.98 18.59
C ALA A 16 -8.27 -34.68 17.98
N MET A 17 -8.46 -33.62 18.77
CA MET A 17 -8.85 -32.33 18.21
C MET A 17 -7.67 -31.73 17.43
N PRO A 18 -7.86 -31.39 16.14
CA PRO A 18 -6.82 -30.72 15.37
C PRO A 18 -6.55 -29.35 16.01
N VAL A 19 -5.28 -29.12 16.41
CA VAL A 19 -4.81 -27.79 16.78
C VAL A 19 -4.76 -26.95 15.49
N LEU A 20 -5.79 -26.13 15.28
CA LEU A 20 -5.84 -25.12 14.23
C LEU A 20 -5.01 -23.89 14.66
N ALA A 21 -3.70 -24.07 14.81
CA ALA A 21 -2.76 -22.95 14.97
C ALA A 21 -1.99 -22.82 13.67
N GLN A 22 -2.63 -22.23 12.66
CA GLN A 22 -2.03 -21.98 11.35
C GLN A 22 -2.22 -20.52 10.94
N ASP A 23 -1.58 -19.62 11.67
CA ASP A 23 -1.19 -18.35 11.09
C ASP A 23 0.33 -18.40 10.96
N GLY A 24 0.79 -18.70 9.75
CA GLY A 24 2.21 -18.81 9.41
C GLY A 24 2.99 -17.52 9.67
N PRO A 25 4.27 -17.43 9.24
CA PRO A 25 5.06 -16.22 9.42
C PRO A 25 4.33 -14.99 8.85
N LEU A 26 4.43 -13.83 9.52
CA LEU A 26 3.80 -12.58 9.11
C LEU A 26 4.05 -12.32 7.60
N ARG A 27 2.98 -12.22 6.81
CA ARG A 27 3.06 -11.89 5.38
C ARG A 27 2.45 -10.52 5.15
N ILE A 28 3.13 -9.69 4.36
CA ILE A 28 2.54 -8.48 3.80
C ILE A 28 1.72 -8.93 2.58
N VAL A 29 0.42 -8.62 2.57
CA VAL A 29 -0.42 -8.72 1.38
C VAL A 29 -0.34 -7.37 0.67
N ILE A 30 0.17 -7.36 -0.57
CA ILE A 30 0.16 -6.16 -1.40
C ILE A 30 -1.23 -6.08 -2.04
N GLU A 31 -2.07 -5.19 -1.53
CA GLU A 31 -3.37 -4.86 -2.13
C GLU A 31 -3.17 -3.97 -3.37
N GLU A 32 -4.27 -3.41 -3.92
CA GLU A 32 -4.15 -2.44 -5.02
C GLU A 32 -3.32 -1.22 -4.60
N GLY A 33 -2.40 -0.80 -5.47
CA GLY A 33 -1.58 0.38 -5.23
C GLY A 33 -2.41 1.66 -5.25
N VAL A 34 -2.07 2.60 -4.36
CA VAL A 34 -2.64 3.95 -4.39
C VAL A 34 -2.04 4.72 -5.57
N ILE A 35 -2.87 5.15 -6.52
CA ILE A 35 -2.46 5.92 -7.71
C ILE A 35 -2.75 7.42 -7.56
N GLU A 36 -2.49 7.98 -6.37
CA GLU A 36 -2.62 9.42 -6.17
C GLU A 36 -1.62 10.19 -7.07
N PRO A 37 -2.05 11.29 -7.71
CA PRO A 37 -1.12 12.13 -8.46
C PRO A 37 0.04 12.58 -7.56
N LEU A 38 1.26 12.37 -8.03
CA LEU A 38 2.45 12.79 -7.28
C LEU A 38 2.48 14.32 -7.18
N PRO A 39 2.58 14.90 -5.97
CA PRO A 39 2.73 16.33 -5.83
C PRO A 39 4.08 16.77 -6.42
N PHE A 40 4.07 17.88 -7.14
CA PHE A 40 5.27 18.45 -7.76
C PHE A 40 5.36 19.95 -7.52
N ALA A 41 6.58 20.48 -7.58
CA ALA A 41 6.83 21.91 -7.65
C ALA A 41 7.21 22.27 -9.09
N ALA A 42 6.66 23.38 -9.60
CA ALA A 42 7.05 23.96 -10.88
C ALA A 42 7.68 25.34 -10.65
N PRO A 43 9.02 25.42 -10.43
CA PRO A 43 9.71 26.70 -10.32
C PRO A 43 9.56 27.50 -11.62
N ALA A 44 9.49 28.82 -11.49
CA ALA A 44 9.47 29.70 -12.65
C ALA A 44 10.81 29.69 -13.37
N PHE A 45 10.77 29.69 -14.70
CA PHE A 45 11.95 29.95 -15.52
C PHE A 45 12.45 31.38 -15.29
N ILE A 46 13.77 31.57 -15.32
CA ILE A 46 14.41 32.87 -15.17
C ILE A 46 14.65 33.45 -16.56
N ALA A 47 14.12 34.64 -16.81
CA ALA A 47 14.34 35.34 -18.06
C ALA A 47 15.76 35.91 -18.15
N GLU A 48 16.40 35.77 -19.32
CA GLU A 48 17.72 36.34 -19.59
C GLU A 48 17.69 37.88 -19.65
N ASN A 49 16.59 38.44 -20.13
CA ASN A 49 16.38 39.88 -20.27
C ASN A 49 14.89 40.24 -20.09
N PRO A 50 14.54 41.52 -19.91
CA PRO A 50 13.15 41.93 -19.67
C PRO A 50 12.17 41.53 -20.79
N SER A 51 12.62 41.50 -22.05
CA SER A 51 11.80 41.10 -23.19
C SER A 51 11.46 39.60 -23.18
N ALA A 52 12.21 38.78 -22.44
CA ALA A 52 11.98 37.34 -22.32
C ALA A 52 11.08 36.95 -21.12
N ALA A 53 10.66 37.92 -20.31
CA ALA A 53 9.86 37.67 -19.10
C ALA A 53 8.55 36.92 -19.40
N GLU A 54 7.84 37.34 -20.45
CA GLU A 54 6.58 36.70 -20.84
C GLU A 54 6.80 35.24 -21.29
N PHE A 55 7.86 34.98 -22.05
CA PHE A 55 8.19 33.63 -22.50
C PHE A 55 8.53 32.70 -21.33
N ALA A 56 9.30 33.19 -20.34
CA ALA A 56 9.64 32.40 -19.16
C ALA A 56 8.38 31.97 -18.38
N ASP A 57 7.41 32.86 -18.25
CA ASP A 57 6.11 32.60 -17.62
C ASP A 57 5.25 31.61 -18.45
N GLN A 58 5.20 31.80 -19.78
CA GLN A 58 4.52 30.87 -20.69
C GLN A 58 5.10 29.46 -20.64
N ILE A 59 6.43 29.31 -20.62
CA ILE A 59 7.10 28.01 -20.55
C ILE A 59 6.80 27.33 -19.22
N THR A 60 6.86 28.07 -18.10
CA THR A 60 6.52 27.55 -16.77
C THR A 60 5.10 26.96 -16.76
N ARG A 61 4.13 27.66 -17.37
CA ARG A 61 2.75 27.17 -17.48
C ARG A 61 2.62 25.90 -18.31
N VAL A 62 3.30 25.82 -19.45
CA VAL A 62 3.23 24.63 -20.32
C VAL A 62 3.79 23.39 -19.60
N VAL A 63 4.93 23.54 -18.91
CA VAL A 63 5.52 22.44 -18.14
C VAL A 63 4.59 22.01 -17.00
N ALA A 64 3.99 22.96 -16.28
CA ALA A 64 3.05 22.64 -15.21
C ALA A 64 1.78 21.94 -15.73
N ALA A 65 1.26 22.38 -16.88
CA ALA A 65 0.12 21.79 -17.55
C ALA A 65 0.40 20.34 -17.99
N ASP A 66 1.58 20.09 -18.58
CA ASP A 66 2.00 18.75 -19.00
C ASP A 66 2.15 17.79 -17.81
N LEU A 67 2.74 18.26 -16.70
CA LEU A 67 2.86 17.48 -15.46
C LEU A 67 1.51 17.23 -14.78
N ALA A 68 0.54 18.13 -14.93
CA ALA A 68 -0.82 17.98 -14.41
C ALA A 68 -1.75 17.18 -15.34
N GLY A 69 -1.33 16.92 -16.58
CA GLY A 69 -2.14 16.25 -17.60
C GLY A 69 -3.32 17.08 -18.11
N THR A 70 -3.19 18.41 -18.17
CA THR A 70 -4.24 19.36 -18.62
C THR A 70 -3.82 20.17 -19.83
#